data_AF-A0A0F9E6K9-F1
#
_entry.id   AF-A0A0F9E6K9-F1
#
_cell.length_a   1.000
_cell.length_b   1.000
_cell.length_c   1.000
_cell.angle_alpha   90.00
_cell.angle_beta   90.00
_cell.angle_gamma   90.00
#
_symmetry.space_group_name_H-M   'P 1'
#
loop_
_entity.id
_entity.type
_entity.pdbx_description
1 polymer ?
#
loop_
_entity_poly.entity_id
_entity_poly.type
_entity_poly.pdbx_seq_one_letter_code
_entity_poly.pdbx_strand_id
1 'polypeptide(L)' 'MGQIVKYEHHGQQVFTDETLKGKHRDYCLCFQCARLDINDPKNNCPIASRLFQICIEENLTTPVFECPKYKPKNGKE' A
#
# COMPACT_ATOMS: atom_id res chain seq x y z
N MET A 1 -5.28 18.01 -6.69
CA MET A 1 -5.06 18.09 -5.23
C MET A 1 -6.35 18.52 -4.59
N GLY A 2 -6.88 17.71 -3.69
CA GLY A 2 -8.01 18.07 -2.84
C GLY A 2 -7.56 18.79 -1.57
N GLN A 3 -8.48 18.90 -0.62
CA GLN A 3 -8.21 19.46 0.69
C GLN A 3 -7.31 18.51 1.49
N ILE A 4 -6.35 19.07 2.23
CA ILE A 4 -5.58 18.30 3.21
C ILE A 4 -6.43 18.08 4.46
N VAL A 5 -6.66 16.83 4.80
CA VAL A 5 -7.46 16.40 5.95
C VAL A 5 -6.61 15.62 6.94
N LYS A 6 -7.01 15.66 8.21
CA LYS A 6 -6.40 14.89 9.30
C LYS A 6 -7.30 13.72 9.69
N TYR A 7 -6.74 12.53 9.87
CA TYR A 7 -7.50 11.36 10.31
C TYR A 7 -6.63 10.35 11.08
N GLU A 8 -7.28 9.39 11.74
CA GLU A 8 -6.58 8.32 12.46
C GLU A 8 -6.15 7.17 11.52
N HIS A 9 -4.87 6.82 11.56
CA HIS A 9 -4.27 5.71 10.84
C HIS A 9 -3.25 5.03 11.76
N HIS A 10 -3.39 3.71 11.97
CA HIS A 10 -2.57 2.94 12.91
C HIS A 10 -2.51 3.51 14.34
N GLY A 11 -3.61 4.13 14.81
CA GLY A 11 -3.69 4.73 16.14
C GLY A 11 -2.99 6.10 16.26
N GLN A 12 -2.45 6.63 15.16
CA GLN A 12 -1.86 7.97 15.10
C GLN A 12 -2.61 8.89 14.15
N GLN A 13 -2.48 10.18 14.39
CA GLN A 13 -3.09 11.19 13.54
C GLN A 13 -2.17 11.54 12.37
N VAL A 14 -2.68 11.38 11.15
CA VAL A 14 -1.92 11.62 9.92
C VAL A 14 -2.64 12.65 9.04
N PHE A 15 -1.88 13.31 8.16
CA PHE A 15 -2.42 14.23 7.15
C PHE A 15 -2.41 13.58 5.78
N THR A 16 -3.45 13.80 4.99
CA THR A 16 -3.54 13.28 3.62
C THR A 16 -4.40 14.18 2.75
N ASP A 17 -4.24 14.08 1.43
CA ASP A 17 -5.20 14.65 0.48
C ASP A 17 -6.50 13.83 0.57
N GLU A 18 -7.62 14.50 0.83
CA GLU A 18 -8.94 13.89 0.95
C GLU A 18 -9.29 12.99 -0.23
N THR A 19 -8.86 13.39 -1.44
CA THR A 19 -9.15 12.63 -2.67
C THR A 19 -8.35 11.33 -2.78
N LEU A 20 -7.29 11.17 -1.98
CA LEU A 20 -6.41 10.00 -1.95
C LEU A 20 -6.61 9.14 -0.70
N LYS A 21 -7.27 9.66 0.34
CA LYS A 21 -7.53 8.94 1.60
C LYS A 21 -8.13 7.56 1.33
N GLY A 22 -7.42 6.51 1.77
CA GLY A 22 -7.85 5.11 1.62
C GLY A 22 -7.69 4.51 0.22
N LYS A 23 -7.41 5.29 -0.83
CA LYS A 23 -7.35 4.81 -2.23
C LYS A 23 -6.05 4.11 -2.61
N HIS A 24 -5.08 4.03 -1.70
CA HIS A 24 -3.81 3.34 -1.97
C HIS A 24 -4.01 1.88 -2.42
N ARG A 25 -5.09 1.21 -1.97
CA ARG A 25 -5.41 -0.16 -2.38
C ARG A 25 -5.79 -0.27 -3.86
N ASP A 26 -6.35 0.79 -4.43
CA ASP A 26 -6.78 0.82 -5.83
C ASP A 26 -5.60 1.07 -6.75
N TYR A 27 -4.62 1.87 -6.31
CA TYR A 27 -3.51 2.33 -7.14
C TYR A 27 -2.19 1.58 -6.94
N CYS A 28 -1.97 0.99 -5.76
CA CYS A 28 -0.70 0.35 -5.45
C CYS A 28 -0.58 -1.00 -6.16
N LEU A 29 0.48 -1.16 -6.96
CA LEU A 29 0.80 -2.39 -7.69
C LEU A 29 0.89 -3.60 -6.75
N CYS A 30 1.29 -3.44 -5.48
CA CYS A 30 1.29 -4.55 -4.53
C CYS A 30 -0.10 -5.18 -4.38
N PHE A 31 -1.17 -4.39 -4.26
CA PHE A 31 -2.53 -4.91 -4.10
C PHE A 31 -3.03 -5.66 -5.34
N GLN A 32 -2.52 -5.28 -6.51
CA GLN A 32 -2.81 -5.89 -7.80
C GLN A 32 -1.85 -7.05 -8.15
N CYS A 33 -0.82 -7.29 -7.34
CA CYS A 33 0.26 -8.25 -7.62
C CYS A 33 -0.07 -9.63 -7.03
N ALA A 34 0.09 -10.68 -7.83
CA ALA A 34 -0.09 -12.09 -7.43
C ALA A 34 0.87 -12.53 -6.31
N ARG A 35 1.94 -11.77 -6.07
CA ARG A 35 2.93 -12.03 -5.03
C ARG A 35 2.56 -11.42 -3.68
N LEU A 36 1.47 -10.63 -3.60
CA LEU A 36 0.94 -10.16 -2.35
C LEU A 36 -0.03 -11.21 -1.79
N ASP A 37 0.38 -11.87 -0.71
CA ASP A 37 -0.49 -12.73 0.09
C ASP A 37 -0.68 -12.10 1.48
N ILE A 38 -1.92 -11.70 1.76
CA ILE A 38 -2.30 -11.06 3.04
C ILE A 38 -2.52 -12.13 4.13
N ASN A 39 -2.85 -13.36 3.73
CA ASN A 39 -3.11 -14.47 4.64
C ASN A 39 -1.84 -15.25 4.99
N ASP A 40 -0.79 -15.15 4.17
CA ASP A 40 0.52 -15.74 4.44
C ASP A 40 1.66 -14.69 4.39
N PRO A 41 1.86 -13.94 5.49
CA PRO A 41 2.94 -12.96 5.58
C PRO A 41 4.35 -13.55 5.41
N LYS A 42 4.55 -14.85 5.69
CA LYS A 42 5.87 -15.49 5.61
C LYS A 42 6.31 -15.70 4.17
N ASN A 43 5.36 -15.98 3.27
CA ASN A 43 5.61 -16.17 1.85
C ASN A 43 5.29 -14.93 0.99
N ASN A 44 4.97 -13.81 1.65
CA ASN A 44 4.64 -12.57 0.97
C ASN A 44 5.87 -11.97 0.23
N CYS A 45 5.61 -11.15 -0.79
CA CYS A 45 6.66 -10.44 -1.51
C CYS A 45 7.54 -9.62 -0.55
N PRO A 46 8.88 -9.80 -0.54
CA PRO A 46 9.76 -9.08 0.39
C PRO A 46 9.68 -7.54 0.28
N ILE A 47 9.40 -7.01 -0.91
CA ILE A 47 9.22 -5.57 -1.12
C ILE A 47 7.94 -5.10 -0.41
N ALA A 48 6.83 -5.83 -0.60
CA ALA A 48 5.56 -5.48 0.03
C ALA A 48 5.64 -5.59 1.56
N SER A 49 6.32 -6.63 2.08
CA SER A 49 6.51 -6.80 3.53
C SER A 49 7.31 -5.66 4.15
N ARG A 50 8.39 -5.21 3.49
CA ARG A 50 9.19 -4.06 3.98
C ARG A 50 8.40 -2.76 3.96
N LEU A 51 7.64 -2.51 2.89
CA LEU A 51 6.80 -1.30 2.81
C LEU A 51 5.70 -1.31 3.86
N PHE A 52 5.12 -2.49 4.16
CA PHE A 52 4.15 -2.63 5.23
C PHE A 52 4.77 -2.40 6.62
N GLN A 53 6.01 -2.83 6.85
CA GLN A 53 6.73 -2.50 8.08
C GLN A 53 6.89 -0.99 8.25
N ILE A 54 7.36 -0.29 7.20
CA ILE A 54 7.47 1.18 7.22
C ILE A 54 6.11 1.84 7.45
N CYS A 55 5.04 1.32 6.84
CA CYS A 55 3.66 1.81 7.04
C CYS A 55 3.25 1.80 8.52
N ILE A 56 3.62 0.75 9.25
CA ILE A 56 3.34 0.61 10.69
C ILE A 56 4.27 1.48 11.52
N GLU A 57 5.58 1.40 11.27
CA GLU A 57 6.61 2.09 12.06
C GLU A 57 6.46 3.61 11.99
N GLU A 58 6.24 4.13 10.79
CA GLU A 58 6.22 5.57 10.51
C GLU A 58 4.80 6.14 10.33
N ASN A 59 3.76 5.31 10.49
CA ASN A 59 2.35 5.71 10.39
C ASN A 59 2.05 6.44 9.06
N LEU A 60 2.55 5.87 7.97
CA LEU A 60 2.44 6.45 6.63
C LEU A 60 1.84 5.46 5.65
N THR A 61 1.38 5.94 4.49
CA THR A 61 0.91 5.08 3.40
C THR A 61 1.82 5.23 2.19
N THR A 62 2.48 4.15 1.78
CA THR A 62 3.42 4.09 0.64
C THR A 62 2.85 3.26 -0.52
N PRO A 63 2.10 3.87 -1.45
CA PRO A 63 1.70 3.18 -2.67
C PRO A 63 2.91 2.91 -3.58
N VAL A 64 2.97 1.70 -4.13
CA VAL A 64 3.96 1.31 -5.15
C VAL A 64 3.36 1.53 -6.53
N PHE A 65 3.89 2.49 -7.28
CA PHE A 65 3.47 2.74 -8.65
C PHE A 65 4.33 2.02 -9.69
N GLU A 66 5.56 1.63 -9.32
CA GLU A 66 6.52 0.96 -10.21
C GLU A 66 7.21 -0.17 -9.45
N CYS A 67 7.31 -1.37 -10.03
CA CYS A 67 7.93 -2.50 -9.37
C CYS A 67 8.55 -3.50 -10.38
N PRO A 68 9.85 -3.82 -10.28
CA PRO A 68 10.52 -4.75 -11.21
C PRO A 68 10.14 -6.22 -10.99
N LYS A 69 9.31 -6.50 -9.98
CA LYS A 69 8.89 -7.84 -9.56
C LYS A 69 7.37 -8.03 -9.67
N TYR A 70 6.66 -7.05 -10.23
CA TYR A 70 5.21 -7.11 -10.40
C TYR A 70 4.81 -8.34 -11.22
N LYS A 71 3.74 -9.00 -10.79
CA LYS A 71 3.08 -10.08 -11.52
C LYS A 71 1.57 -9.86 -11.38
N PRO A 72 0.82 -9.63 -12.46
CA PRO A 72 -0.62 -9.34 -12.34
C PRO A 72 -1.39 -10.53 -11.75
N LYS A 73 -2.32 -10.28 -10.82
CA LYS A 73 -3.19 -11.33 -10.22
C LYS A 73 -4.03 -12.07 -11.26
N ASN A 74 -4.44 -11.39 -12.33
CA ASN A 74 -5.42 -11.90 -13.30
C ASN A 74 -4.84 -12.16 -14.70
N GLY A 75 -3.51 -12.27 -14.84
CA GLY A 75 -2.87 -12.66 -16.10
C GLY A 75 -3.09 -11.72 -17.29
N LYS A 76 -3.52 -10.48 -17.04
CA LYS A 76 -3.57 -9.43 -18.06
C LYS A 76 -2.34 -8.55 -17.88
N GLU A 77 -1.43 -8.65 -18.85
CA GLU A 77 -0.27 -7.77 -19.03
C GLU A 77 -0.70 -6.47 -19.72
#